data_AF-A0A5D0XLT1-F1
#
_entry.id   AF-A0A5D0XLT1-F1
#
_cell.length_a   1.000
_cell.length_b   1.000
_cell.length_c   1.000
_cell.angle_alpha   90.00
_cell.angle_beta   90.00
_cell.angle_gamma   90.00
#
_symmetry.space_group_name_H-M   'P 1'
#
loop_
_entity.id
_entity.type
_entity.pdbx_description
1 polymer ?
#
loop_
_entity_poly.entity_id
_entity_poly.type
_entity_poly.pdbx_seq_one_letter_code
_entity_poly.pdbx_strand_id
1 'polypeptide(L)'
;MTIFLVILAILLVGGTAVLASGRPLPSWAGRRRPGSAVSRSEDRDVSGGGDLGLVHPVASLPPVLLPTQVSARDVDAVRFGLGLRGYRMDQVDEVLDRLATTITERDEEILHLRARLAERDAVR
;
A
#
# COMPACT_ATOMS: atom_id res chain seq x y z
N MET A 1 22.71 -1.16 10.58
CA MET A 1 23.05 -1.71 11.91
C MET A 1 22.69 -0.76 13.06
N THR A 2 22.83 0.56 12.90
CA THR A 2 22.50 1.59 13.90
C THR A 2 21.01 1.69 14.25
N ILE A 3 20.10 1.61 13.26
CA ILE A 3 18.65 1.71 13.51
C ILE A 3 18.12 0.58 14.41
N PHE A 4 18.64 -0.63 14.25
CA PHE A 4 18.24 -1.79 15.07
C PHE A 4 18.66 -1.61 16.53
N LEU A 5 19.83 -1.02 16.78
CA LEU A 5 20.32 -0.69 18.13
C LEU A 5 19.46 0.41 18.78
N VAL A 6 18.99 1.40 18.01
CA VAL A 6 18.11 2.47 18.52
C VAL A 6 16.74 1.90 18.92
N ILE A 7 16.15 1.03 18.10
CA ILE A 7 14.87 0.38 18.42
C ILE A 7 14.99 -0.53 19.65
N LEU A 8 16.07 -1.33 19.73
CA LEU A 8 16.33 -2.19 20.89
C LEU A 8 16.52 -1.36 22.18
N ALA A 9 17.20 -0.22 22.10
CA ALA A 9 17.40 0.68 23.23
C ALA A 9 16.07 1.29 23.72
N ILE A 10 15.21 1.75 22.81
CA ILE A 10 13.88 2.31 23.18
C ILE A 10 13.00 1.24 23.83
N LEU A 11 13.00 0.02 23.31
CA LEU A 11 12.17 -1.08 23.82
C LEU A 11 12.63 -1.55 25.21
N LEU A 12 13.95 -1.55 25.46
CA LEU A 12 14.54 -1.85 26.77
C LEU A 12 14.19 -0.78 27.82
N VAL A 13 14.26 0.50 27.44
CA VAL A 13 13.90 1.63 28.33
C VAL A 13 12.39 1.67 28.62
N GLY A 14 11.54 1.39 27.62
CA GLY A 14 10.09 1.32 27.80
C GLY A 14 9.63 0.11 28.64
N GLY A 15 10.24 -1.05 28.42
CA GLY A 15 9.91 -2.29 29.14
C GLY A 15 10.30 -2.26 30.62
N THR A 16 11.40 -1.58 30.95
CA THR A 16 11.84 -1.44 32.36
C THR A 16 10.97 -0.48 33.17
N ALA A 17 10.33 0.50 32.54
CA ALA A 17 9.43 1.44 33.22
C ALA A 17 8.11 0.79 33.70
N VAL A 18 7.62 -0.22 32.98
CA VAL A 18 6.34 -0.88 33.30
C VAL A 18 6.47 -1.88 34.45
N LEU A 19 7.64 -2.51 34.63
CA LEU A 19 7.83 -3.51 35.69
C LEU A 19 8.12 -2.89 37.07
N ALA A 20 8.57 -1.63 37.13
CA ALA A 20 8.89 -0.93 38.38
C ALA A 20 7.73 -0.09 38.96
N SER A 21 6.65 0.11 38.19
CA SER A 21 5.47 0.85 38.64
C SER A 21 4.33 -0.12 38.91
N GLY A 22 4.22 -0.61 40.15
CA GLY A 22 3.11 -1.44 40.64
C GLY A 22 1.77 -0.73 40.55
N ARG A 23 1.23 -0.60 39.33
CA ARG A 23 -0.07 0.01 39.06
C ARG A 23 -1.16 -1.05 39.22
N PRO A 24 -2.05 -0.92 40.21
CA PRO A 24 -3.09 -1.90 40.47
C PRO A 24 -4.10 -1.94 39.31
N LEU A 25 -4.50 -3.16 38.96
CA LEU A 25 -5.61 -3.47 38.06
C LEU A 25 -6.86 -2.66 38.48
N PRO A 26 -7.61 -2.06 37.54
CA PRO A 26 -8.83 -1.34 37.88
C PRO A 26 -9.94 -2.34 38.24
N SER A 27 -10.10 -2.58 39.54
CA SER A 27 -11.25 -3.26 40.14
C SER A 27 -12.43 -2.30 40.21
N TRP A 28 -13.20 -2.20 39.12
CA TRP A 28 -14.42 -1.39 39.06
C TRP A 28 -15.59 -2.11 39.74
N ALA A 29 -15.48 -2.31 41.07
CA ALA A 29 -16.62 -2.64 41.90
C ALA A 29 -17.55 -1.41 41.99
N GLY A 30 -18.56 -1.36 41.12
CA GLY A 30 -19.60 -0.33 41.10
C GLY A 30 -21.00 -0.93 41.21
N ARG A 31 -21.53 -0.98 42.43
CA ARG A 31 -22.84 -1.52 42.84
C ARG A 31 -23.99 -0.62 42.33
N ARG A 32 -24.94 -1.12 41.51
CA ARG A 32 -26.31 -0.57 41.40
C ARG A 32 -27.39 -1.63 41.06
N ARG A 33 -28.22 -1.89 42.09
CA ARG A 33 -29.65 -2.27 42.20
C ARG A 33 -30.31 -3.39 41.35
N PRO A 34 -31.23 -4.17 41.98
CA PRO A 34 -32.02 -5.22 41.35
C PRO A 34 -33.30 -4.65 40.72
N GLY A 35 -33.72 -5.20 39.58
CA GLY A 35 -34.99 -4.83 38.97
C GLY A 35 -35.29 -5.59 37.68
N SER A 36 -36.38 -6.36 37.76
CA SER A 36 -37.28 -6.83 36.69
C SER A 36 -36.75 -7.75 35.58
N ALA A 37 -37.41 -8.90 35.53
CA ALA A 37 -37.46 -9.86 34.44
C ALA A 37 -37.94 -9.25 33.10
N VAL A 38 -37.80 -10.08 32.05
CA VAL A 38 -38.45 -10.01 30.73
C VAL A 38 -37.65 -9.23 29.66
N SER A 39 -36.87 -9.96 28.87
CA SER A 39 -37.17 -10.25 27.46
C SER A 39 -35.94 -10.75 26.73
N ARG A 40 -36.07 -11.96 26.19
CA ARG A 40 -35.21 -12.52 25.15
C ARG A 40 -35.56 -11.80 23.84
N SER A 41 -34.66 -10.95 23.38
CA SER A 41 -34.64 -10.43 22.01
C SER A 41 -33.18 -10.16 21.67
N GLU A 42 -32.57 -11.14 21.01
CA GLU A 42 -31.25 -11.02 20.38
C GLU A 42 -31.40 -10.06 19.20
N ASP A 43 -31.17 -8.77 19.43
CA ASP A 43 -30.95 -7.80 18.37
C ASP A 43 -29.53 -7.23 18.51
N ARG A 44 -28.76 -7.52 17.45
CA ARG A 44 -27.55 -6.89 16.93
C ARG A 44 -26.88 -5.82 17.80
N ASP A 45 -25.62 -6.10 18.13
CA ASP A 45 -24.56 -5.09 18.09
C ASP A 45 -23.24 -5.78 17.73
N VAL A 46 -22.97 -5.90 16.42
CA VAL A 46 -21.61 -6.19 15.94
C VAL A 46 -20.86 -4.86 15.93
N SER A 47 -20.42 -4.43 17.11
CA SER A 47 -19.54 -3.28 17.27
C SER A 47 -18.20 -3.70 17.87
N GLY A 48 -17.13 -3.30 17.20
CA GLY A 48 -15.88 -2.94 17.87
C GLY A 48 -14.83 -4.03 17.93
N GLY A 49 -14.38 -4.54 16.78
CA GLY A 49 -13.27 -5.48 16.71
C GLY A 49 -12.26 -5.12 15.62
N GLY A 50 -11.37 -4.16 15.90
CA GLY A 50 -10.05 -4.12 15.25
C GLY A 50 -9.84 -3.11 14.13
N ASP A 51 -10.21 -1.84 14.32
CA ASP A 51 -9.58 -0.73 13.59
C ASP A 51 -8.28 -0.31 14.32
N LEU A 52 -7.32 -1.24 14.40
CA LEU A 52 -5.91 -0.86 14.59
C LEU A 52 -5.52 -0.23 13.27
N GLY A 53 -5.07 1.03 13.23
CA GLY A 53 -4.74 1.84 12.03
C GLY A 53 -3.71 1.26 11.06
N LEU A 54 -3.88 0.00 10.72
CA LEU A 54 -3.27 -0.77 9.68
C LEU A 54 -4.01 -0.37 8.42
N VAL A 55 -3.29 0.30 7.54
CA VAL A 55 -3.73 0.54 6.17
C VAL A 55 -4.33 -0.76 5.65
N HIS A 56 -5.64 -0.76 5.35
CA HIS A 56 -6.29 -1.93 4.77
C HIS A 56 -5.46 -2.39 3.57
N PRO A 57 -5.00 -3.64 3.52
CA PRO A 57 -4.29 -4.15 2.36
C PRO A 57 -5.18 -3.91 1.16
N VAL A 58 -4.75 -3.00 0.28
CA VAL A 58 -5.45 -2.74 -0.99
C VAL A 58 -5.53 -4.10 -1.66
N ALA A 59 -6.77 -4.57 -1.87
CA ALA A 59 -7.05 -5.86 -2.50
C ALA A 59 -6.09 -6.04 -3.67
N SER A 60 -5.40 -7.19 -3.73
CA SER A 60 -4.41 -7.48 -4.78
C SER A 60 -5.06 -7.16 -6.12
N LEU A 61 -4.71 -6.00 -6.69
CA LEU A 61 -5.28 -5.61 -7.97
C LEU A 61 -4.93 -6.72 -8.95
N PRO A 62 -5.82 -7.06 -9.90
CA PRO A 62 -5.45 -7.95 -10.98
C PRO A 62 -4.11 -7.49 -11.56
N PRO A 63 -3.20 -8.43 -11.90
CA PRO A 63 -1.85 -8.10 -12.31
C PRO A 63 -1.88 -6.98 -13.34
N VAL A 64 -1.00 -6.00 -13.19
CA VAL A 64 -0.87 -4.90 -14.15
C VAL A 64 -0.52 -5.53 -15.49
N LEU A 65 -1.50 -5.61 -16.39
CA LEU A 65 -1.31 -6.08 -17.75
C LEU A 65 -1.21 -4.85 -18.63
N LEU A 66 0.00 -4.57 -19.07
CA LEU A 66 0.20 -3.66 -20.19
C LEU A 66 -0.40 -4.30 -21.46
N PRO A 67 -0.97 -3.50 -22.37
CA PRO A 67 -1.45 -4.00 -23.65
C PRO A 67 -0.30 -4.58 -24.48
N THR A 68 -0.62 -5.39 -25.49
CA THR A 68 0.39 -5.98 -26.39
C THR A 68 1.22 -4.91 -27.11
N GLN A 69 0.62 -3.75 -27.39
CA GLN A 69 1.31 -2.57 -27.90
C GLN A 69 1.29 -1.50 -26.82
N VAL A 70 2.43 -1.29 -26.18
CA VAL A 70 2.59 -0.37 -25.06
C VAL A 70 2.93 1.01 -25.57
N SER A 71 2.16 2.02 -25.16
CA SER A 71 2.50 3.43 -25.31
C SER A 71 3.05 4.01 -24.00
N ALA A 72 3.72 5.17 -24.07
CA ALA A 72 4.19 5.87 -22.87
C ALA A 72 3.06 6.16 -21.87
N ARG A 73 1.86 6.51 -22.38
CA ARG A 73 0.68 6.76 -21.53
C ARG A 73 0.21 5.52 -20.78
N ASP A 74 0.37 4.34 -21.37
CA ASP A 74 0.01 3.09 -20.71
C ASP A 74 0.93 2.81 -19.53
N VAL A 75 2.22 3.16 -19.65
CA VAL A 75 3.20 3.06 -18.56
C VAL A 75 2.86 4.03 -17.42
N ASP A 76 2.53 5.29 -17.73
CA ASP A 76 2.14 6.30 -16.72
C ASP A 76 0.85 5.94 -15.97
N ALA A 77 -0.04 5.19 -16.62
CA ALA A 77 -1.32 4.76 -16.06
C ALA A 77 -1.20 3.53 -15.14
N VAL A 78 -0.03 2.86 -15.12
CA VAL A 78 0.20 1.66 -14.30
C VAL A 78 0.03 1.99 -12.81
N ARG A 79 -0.74 1.17 -12.10
CA ARG A 79 -0.88 1.25 -10.64
C ARG A 79 -0.56 -0.10 -10.01
N PHE A 80 0.49 -0.13 -9.19
CA PHE A 80 0.89 -1.32 -8.45
C PHE A 80 0.16 -1.42 -7.12
N GLY A 81 -0.21 -2.66 -6.74
CA GLY A 81 -0.70 -2.96 -5.39
C GLY A 81 0.42 -2.95 -4.35
N LEU A 82 0.05 -2.71 -3.09
CA LEU A 82 1.00 -2.75 -1.97
C LEU A 82 1.16 -4.19 -1.45
N GLY A 83 2.41 -4.64 -1.29
CA GLY A 83 2.74 -5.96 -0.76
C GLY A 83 3.59 -5.90 0.51
N LEU A 84 3.51 -6.95 1.35
CA LEU A 84 4.34 -7.10 2.56
C LEU A 84 5.86 -7.14 2.26
N ARG A 85 6.22 -7.44 1.01
CA ARG A 85 7.54 -7.22 0.42
C ARG A 85 7.33 -6.53 -0.93
N GLY A 86 8.10 -5.49 -1.20
CA GLY A 86 7.98 -4.70 -2.43
C GLY A 86 9.29 -4.00 -2.76
N TYR A 87 9.42 -3.60 -4.02
CA TYR A 87 10.44 -2.66 -4.43
C TYR A 87 10.15 -1.27 -3.83
N ARG A 88 11.16 -0.42 -3.72
CA ARG A 88 10.95 0.93 -3.24
C ARG A 88 10.18 1.73 -4.29
N MET A 89 9.11 2.39 -3.89
CA MET A 89 8.22 3.15 -4.78
C MET A 89 8.98 4.20 -5.59
N ASP A 90 9.85 4.99 -4.95
CA ASP A 90 10.65 6.02 -5.61
C ASP A 90 11.55 5.48 -6.73
N GLN A 91 12.16 4.30 -6.52
CA GLN A 91 13.01 3.68 -7.53
C GLN A 91 12.19 3.11 -8.70
N VAL A 92 11.02 2.54 -8.41
CA VAL A 92 10.13 2.03 -9.45
C VAL A 92 9.60 3.18 -10.28
N ASP A 93 9.17 4.27 -9.64
CA ASP A 93 8.65 5.46 -10.29
C ASP A 93 9.70 6.09 -11.22
N GLU A 94 10.95 6.26 -10.74
CA GLU A 94 12.05 6.78 -11.56
C GLU A 94 12.31 5.91 -12.80
N VAL A 95 12.29 4.58 -12.65
CA VAL A 95 12.47 3.65 -13.76
C VAL A 95 11.30 3.73 -14.74
N LEU A 96 10.06 3.86 -14.25
CA LEU A 96 8.88 4.00 -15.10
C LEU A 96 8.88 5.31 -15.87
N ASP A 97 9.24 6.43 -15.25
CA ASP A 97 9.37 7.74 -15.91
C ASP A 97 10.40 7.68 -17.04
N ARG A 98 11.55 7.05 -16.76
CA ARG A 98 12.60 6.86 -17.77
C ARG A 98 12.13 5.95 -18.91
N LEU A 99 11.36 4.91 -18.59
CA LEU A 99 10.80 3.99 -19.57
C LEU A 99 9.77 4.69 -20.48
N ALA A 100 8.84 5.46 -19.90
CA ALA A 100 7.84 6.21 -20.65
C ALA A 100 8.49 7.23 -21.61
N THR A 101 9.53 7.92 -21.14
CA THR A 101 10.35 8.82 -21.97
C THR A 101 10.97 8.06 -23.15
N THR A 102 11.60 6.92 -22.87
CA THR A 102 12.27 6.11 -23.90
C THR A 102 11.29 5.57 -24.93
N ILE A 103 10.09 5.14 -24.52
CA ILE A 103 9.05 4.68 -25.44
C ILE A 103 8.63 5.82 -26.38
N THR A 104 8.45 7.02 -25.85
CA THR A 104 8.10 8.20 -26.66
C THR A 104 9.18 8.49 -27.72
N GLU A 105 10.45 8.54 -27.32
CA GLU A 105 11.58 8.75 -28.24
C GLU A 105 11.62 7.68 -29.34
N ARG A 106 11.36 6.41 -29.00
CA ARG A 106 11.35 5.30 -29.96
C ARG A 106 10.16 5.34 -30.90
N ASP A 107 8.99 5.70 -30.41
CA ASP A 107 7.80 5.82 -31.25
C ASP A 107 7.96 6.96 -32.27
N GLU A 108 8.54 8.09 -31.87
CA GLU A 108 8.89 9.18 -32.77
C GLU A 108 9.91 8.76 -33.83
N GLU A 109 10.97 8.05 -33.43
CA GLU A 109 11.97 7.52 -34.35
C GLU A 109 11.36 6.53 -35.35
N ILE A 110 10.51 5.62 -34.88
CA ILE A 110 9.81 4.64 -35.72
C ILE A 110 8.89 5.35 -36.72
N LEU A 111 8.14 6.39 -36.29
CA LEU A 111 7.29 7.17 -37.17
C LEU A 111 8.11 7.86 -38.27
N HIS A 112 9.22 8.50 -37.89
CA HIS A 112 10.12 9.15 -38.83
C HIS A 112 10.72 8.14 -39.84
N LEU A 113 11.19 6.98 -39.38
CA LEU A 113 11.73 5.95 -40.27
C LEU A 113 10.66 5.39 -41.21
N ARG A 114 9.44 5.18 -40.73
CA ARG A 114 8.31 4.72 -41.56
C ARG A 114 7.94 5.74 -42.63
N ALA A 115 7.95 7.04 -42.31
CA ALA A 115 7.70 8.09 -43.29
C ALA A 115 8.75 8.07 -44.41
N ARG A 116 10.05 7.98 -44.06
CA ARG A 116 11.14 7.89 -45.04
C ARG A 116 11.05 6.65 -45.92
N LEU A 117 10.62 5.52 -45.38
CA LEU A 117 10.39 4.30 -46.16
C LEU A 117 9.22 4.48 -47.13
N ALA A 118 8.11 5.07 -46.69
CA ALA A 118 6.96 5.35 -47.54
C ALA A 118 7.30 6.32 -48.68
N GLU A 119 8.08 7.37 -48.40
CA GLU A 119 8.59 8.30 -49.43
C GLU A 119 9.45 7.57 -50.46
N ARG A 120 10.39 6.73 -50.02
CA ARG A 120 11.26 5.96 -50.91
C ARG A 120 10.46 4.99 -51.77
N ASP A 121 9.47 4.32 -51.19
CA ASP A 121 8.65 3.35 -51.90
C ASP A 121 7.67 4.03 -52.89
N ALA A 122 7.28 5.28 -52.65
CA ALA A 122 6.48 6.10 -53.58
C ALA A 122 7.27 6.66 -54.77
N VAL A 123 8.60 6.78 -54.65
CA VAL A 123 9.49 7.22 -55.74
C VAL A 123 9.85 6.08 -56.70
N ARG A 124 9.67 4.82 -56.28
CA ARG A 124 9.93 3.63 -57.08
C ARG A 124 8.74 3.28 -57.97
#